data_AF-A0A849QCZ0-F1
#
_entry.id   AF-A0A849QCZ0-F1
#
_cell.length_a   1.000
_cell.length_b   1.000
_cell.length_c   1.000
_cell.angle_alpha   90.00
_cell.angle_beta   90.00
_cell.angle_gamma   90.00
#
_symmetry.space_group_name_H-M   'P 1'
#
loop_
_entity.id
_entity.type
_entity.pdbx_description
1 polymer ?
#
loop_
_entity_poly.entity_id
_entity_poly.type
_entity_poly.pdbx_seq_one_letter_code
_entity_poly.pdbx_strand_id
1 'polypeptide(L)'
;MDKTITEDEAIELLEKQFEKFRPDWKDEILKHSIIVRDLSLFLADRIKEKIDIDFLKSACILHDIGYATAKEKIRHGVVGADFLRLQGLGRYAKCCARHIGIGITKDEALKLGLSDKELIPKTIEEKILCYCDNLDFFDKETKMHTIKSSDAVAEKFGKELGPEYKIKTEKFNRMIEDKVGKDGMCAFLRSIDKYNQKLRIGSELNP
;
A
#
# COMPACT_ATOMS: atom_id res chain seq x y z
N MET A 1 18.51 17.44 -6.10
CA MET A 1 17.73 16.31 -6.63
C MET A 1 17.15 15.55 -5.46
N ASP A 2 15.93 15.04 -5.60
CA ASP A 2 15.31 14.18 -4.59
C ASP A 2 16.11 12.88 -4.50
N LYS A 3 16.43 12.41 -3.28
CA LYS A 3 17.25 11.19 -3.12
C LYS A 3 16.42 9.99 -3.59
N THR A 4 17.06 9.07 -4.32
CA THR A 4 16.49 7.76 -4.67
C THR A 4 17.23 6.70 -3.87
N ILE A 5 16.55 5.59 -3.61
CA ILE A 5 17.10 4.43 -2.90
C ILE A 5 16.64 3.14 -3.58
N THR A 6 17.50 2.14 -3.48
CA THR A 6 17.23 0.75 -3.89
C THR A 6 16.20 0.09 -2.96
N GLU A 7 15.69 -1.07 -3.38
CA GLU A 7 14.76 -1.86 -2.57
C GLU A 7 15.42 -2.32 -1.26
N ASP A 8 16.68 -2.77 -1.31
CA ASP A 8 17.42 -3.24 -0.13
C ASP A 8 17.64 -2.11 0.88
N GLU A 9 18.03 -0.91 0.42
CA GLU A 9 18.14 0.28 1.27
C GLU A 9 16.78 0.70 1.87
N ALA A 10 15.68 0.47 1.16
CA ALA A 10 14.34 0.74 1.66
C ALA A 10 13.93 -0.24 2.77
N ILE A 11 14.27 -1.52 2.62
CA ILE A 11 14.06 -2.56 3.64
C ILE A 11 14.89 -2.22 4.89
N GLU A 12 16.18 -1.93 4.73
CA GLU A 12 17.05 -1.58 5.86
C GLU A 12 16.52 -0.34 6.62
N LEU A 13 16.07 0.68 5.89
CA LEU A 13 15.49 1.88 6.50
C LEU A 13 14.21 1.58 7.27
N LEU A 14 13.33 0.74 6.72
CA LEU A 14 12.10 0.32 7.38
C LEU A 14 12.41 -0.47 8.64
N GLU A 15 13.24 -1.50 8.54
CA GLU A 15 13.61 -2.35 9.68
C GLU A 15 14.21 -1.53 10.81
N LYS A 16 15.21 -0.69 10.50
CA LYS A 16 15.85 0.19 11.49
C LYS A 16 14.86 1.10 12.20
N GLN A 17 13.87 1.61 11.48
CA GLN A 17 12.84 2.48 12.06
C GLN A 17 11.93 1.69 13.00
N PHE A 18 11.49 0.49 12.62
CA PHE A 18 10.66 -0.35 13.48
C PHE A 18 11.43 -0.90 14.68
N GLU A 19 12.67 -1.36 14.52
CA GLU A 19 13.51 -1.83 15.62
C GLU A 19 13.68 -0.77 16.71
N LYS A 20 13.81 0.50 16.30
CA LYS A 20 14.00 1.61 17.21
C LYS A 20 12.73 1.98 18.00
N PHE A 21 11.56 1.93 17.38
CA PHE A 21 10.35 2.53 17.94
C PHE A 21 9.20 1.55 18.21
N ARG A 22 9.12 0.45 17.45
CA ARG A 22 8.03 -0.52 17.52
C ARG A 22 8.43 -1.91 16.97
N PRO A 23 9.39 -2.61 17.60
CA PRO A 23 9.98 -3.84 17.05
C PRO A 23 8.94 -4.94 16.82
N ASP A 24 7.92 -5.04 17.66
CA ASP A 24 6.86 -6.07 17.57
C ASP A 24 6.02 -6.00 16.28
N TRP A 25 6.09 -4.90 15.53
CA TRP A 25 5.34 -4.71 14.27
C TRP A 25 6.22 -4.87 13.03
N LYS A 26 7.55 -5.02 13.21
CA LYS A 26 8.52 -5.01 12.11
C LYS A 26 8.21 -6.07 11.06
N ASP A 27 8.16 -7.33 11.48
CA ASP A 27 8.06 -8.47 10.56
C ASP A 27 6.73 -8.47 9.81
N GLU A 28 5.66 -8.07 10.51
CA GLU A 28 4.31 -7.98 9.97
C GLU A 28 4.20 -6.87 8.91
N ILE A 29 4.72 -5.67 9.20
CA ILE A 29 4.71 -4.56 8.25
C ILE A 29 5.63 -4.85 7.06
N LEU A 30 6.79 -5.48 7.28
CA LEU A 30 7.68 -5.88 6.20
C LEU A 30 7.01 -6.93 5.30
N LYS A 31 6.34 -7.92 5.88
CA LYS A 31 5.59 -8.94 5.14
C LYS A 31 4.45 -8.34 4.32
N HIS A 32 3.65 -7.46 4.90
CA HIS A 32 2.64 -6.68 4.19
C HIS A 32 3.27 -5.94 3.00
N SER A 33 4.34 -5.19 3.25
CA SER A 33 4.99 -4.37 2.22
C SER A 33 5.56 -5.21 1.06
N ILE A 34 6.08 -6.40 1.34
CA ILE A 34 6.54 -7.37 0.32
C ILE A 34 5.35 -7.87 -0.52
N ILE A 35 4.22 -8.19 0.11
CA ILE A 35 2.99 -8.59 -0.60
C ILE A 35 2.55 -7.47 -1.55
N VAL A 36 2.46 -6.23 -1.06
CA VAL A 36 2.07 -5.07 -1.86
C VAL A 36 3.03 -4.85 -3.02
N ARG A 37 4.35 -5.00 -2.79
CA ARG A 37 5.38 -4.90 -3.82
C ARG A 37 5.17 -5.95 -4.91
N ASP A 38 5.00 -7.22 -4.54
CA ASP A 38 4.83 -8.33 -5.49
C ASP A 38 3.58 -8.13 -6.37
N LEU A 39 2.46 -7.75 -5.76
CA LEU A 39 1.21 -7.44 -6.47
C LEU A 39 1.39 -6.24 -7.42
N SER A 40 2.05 -5.19 -6.93
CA SER A 40 2.29 -3.96 -7.71
C SER A 40 3.14 -4.23 -8.95
N LEU A 41 4.19 -5.06 -8.82
CA LEU A 41 5.03 -5.46 -9.95
C LEU A 41 4.26 -6.30 -10.98
N PHE A 42 3.37 -7.19 -10.53
CA PHE A 42 2.55 -7.98 -11.42
C PHE A 42 1.65 -7.10 -12.31
N LEU A 43 1.02 -6.08 -11.72
CA LEU A 43 0.18 -5.13 -12.44
C LEU A 43 1.01 -4.22 -13.35
N ALA A 44 2.15 -3.73 -12.86
CA ALA A 44 3.02 -2.84 -13.62
C ALA A 44 3.49 -3.46 -14.94
N ASP A 45 3.82 -4.75 -14.95
CA ASP A 45 4.20 -5.53 -16.13
C ASP A 45 3.10 -5.60 -17.22
N ARG A 46 1.84 -5.33 -16.85
CA ARG A 46 0.66 -5.41 -17.75
C ARG A 46 0.11 -4.04 -18.16
N ILE A 47 0.65 -2.97 -17.60
CA ILE A 47 0.23 -1.61 -17.93
C ILE A 47 1.14 -1.08 -19.04
N LYS A 48 0.54 -0.51 -20.09
CA LYS A 48 1.29 -0.01 -21.27
C LYS A 48 2.06 1.28 -21.02
N GLU A 49 1.76 1.99 -19.94
CA GLU A 49 2.43 3.24 -19.57
C GLU A 49 3.84 2.96 -19.03
N LYS A 50 4.75 3.92 -19.20
CA LYS A 50 6.08 3.82 -18.61
C LYS A 50 5.96 3.96 -17.10
N ILE A 51 6.39 2.93 -16.38
CA ILE A 51 6.39 2.85 -14.90
C ILE A 51 7.83 2.85 -14.42
N ASP A 52 8.13 3.68 -13.44
CA ASP A 52 9.41 3.65 -12.71
C ASP A 52 9.40 2.49 -11.70
N ILE A 53 9.84 1.31 -12.16
CA ILE A 53 9.81 0.06 -11.39
C ILE A 53 10.65 0.13 -10.12
N ASP A 54 11.85 0.73 -10.20
CA ASP A 54 12.74 0.83 -9.04
C ASP A 54 12.14 1.73 -7.96
N PHE A 55 11.52 2.84 -8.37
CA PHE A 55 10.75 3.65 -7.44
C PHE A 55 9.56 2.91 -6.85
N LEU A 56 8.77 2.22 -7.67
CA LEU A 56 7.58 1.50 -7.22
C LEU A 56 7.93 0.46 -6.15
N LYS A 57 9.01 -0.32 -6.35
CA LYS A 57 9.50 -1.28 -5.36
C LYS A 57 9.77 -0.62 -4.02
N SER A 58 10.67 0.36 -3.99
CA SER A 58 11.07 1.04 -2.76
C SER A 58 9.91 1.83 -2.12
N ALA A 59 8.98 2.35 -2.93
CA ALA A 59 7.78 3.01 -2.43
C ALA A 59 6.82 2.02 -1.75
N CYS A 60 6.60 0.83 -2.32
CA CYS A 60 5.82 -0.23 -1.68
C CYS A 60 6.44 -0.66 -0.35
N ILE A 61 7.77 -0.74 -0.26
CA ILE A 61 8.45 -1.03 1.01
C ILE A 61 8.21 0.09 2.04
N LEU A 62 8.30 1.36 1.65
CA LEU A 62 8.27 2.48 2.61
C LEU A 62 6.88 3.05 2.92
N HIS A 63 5.82 2.66 2.22
CA HIS A 63 4.53 3.34 2.33
C HIS A 63 3.97 3.37 3.76
N ASP A 64 4.24 2.31 4.53
CA ASP A 64 3.74 2.10 5.89
C ASP A 64 4.76 2.42 7.00
N ILE A 65 5.92 2.99 6.66
CA ILE A 65 7.01 3.26 7.63
C ILE A 65 6.57 4.14 8.82
N GLY A 66 5.54 4.95 8.64
CA GLY A 66 4.99 5.79 9.70
C GLY A 66 4.33 5.02 10.85
N TYR A 67 3.94 3.75 10.66
CA TYR A 67 3.38 2.93 11.74
C TYR A 67 4.35 2.70 12.92
N ALA A 68 5.65 2.87 12.67
CA ALA A 68 6.68 2.78 13.70
C ALA A 68 6.52 3.86 14.79
N THR A 69 6.04 5.05 14.45
CA THR A 69 5.98 6.20 15.38
C THR A 69 4.61 6.87 15.48
N ALA A 70 3.67 6.55 14.59
CA ALA A 70 2.33 7.12 14.62
C ALA A 70 1.54 6.65 15.85
N LYS A 71 1.04 7.62 16.62
CA LYS A 71 0.18 7.36 17.79
C LYS A 71 -1.22 6.86 17.41
N GLU A 72 -1.72 7.31 16.27
CA GLU A 72 -3.01 6.92 15.72
C GLU A 72 -2.78 6.26 14.38
N LYS A 73 -3.50 5.16 14.12
CA LYS A 73 -3.32 4.38 12.89
C LYS A 73 -3.51 5.25 11.66
N ILE A 74 -4.56 6.07 11.59
CA ILE A 74 -4.84 6.89 10.41
C ILE A 74 -3.72 7.90 10.07
N ARG A 75 -2.86 8.25 11.03
CA ARG A 75 -1.80 9.23 10.84
C ARG A 75 -0.49 8.64 10.30
N HIS A 76 -0.38 7.31 10.15
CA HIS A 76 0.86 6.67 9.69
C HIS A 76 1.36 7.27 8.36
N GLY A 77 0.48 7.50 7.38
CA GLY A 77 0.90 8.08 6.10
C GLY A 77 1.52 9.48 6.21
N VAL A 78 0.93 10.38 7.03
CA VAL A 78 1.50 11.74 7.21
C VAL A 78 2.77 11.73 8.07
N VAL A 79 2.80 10.90 9.12
CA VAL A 79 3.98 10.76 10.01
C VAL A 79 5.16 10.15 9.26
N GLY A 80 4.93 9.11 8.48
CA GLY A 80 5.96 8.49 7.64
C GLY A 80 6.44 9.45 6.56
N ALA A 81 5.54 10.24 5.96
CA ALA A 81 5.93 11.26 5.00
C ALA A 81 6.86 12.32 5.60
N ASP A 82 6.59 12.80 6.81
CA ASP A 82 7.46 13.76 7.50
C ASP A 82 8.83 13.16 7.79
N PHE A 83 8.88 11.91 8.25
CA PHE A 83 10.13 11.19 8.45
C PHE A 83 10.95 11.06 7.15
N LEU A 84 10.32 10.62 6.07
CA LEU A 84 11.00 10.43 4.78
C LEU A 84 11.50 11.75 4.19
N ARG A 85 10.78 12.86 4.37
CA ARG A 85 11.26 14.20 3.98
C ARG A 85 12.55 14.57 4.71
N LEU A 86 12.65 14.28 6.00
CA LEU A 86 13.88 14.52 6.78
C LEU A 86 15.06 13.67 6.28
N GLN A 87 14.80 12.52 5.67
CA GLN A 87 15.82 11.69 5.01
C GLN A 87 16.16 12.14 3.57
N GLY A 88 15.53 13.21 3.07
CA GLY A 88 15.67 13.66 1.69
C GLY A 88 14.96 12.79 0.65
N LEU A 89 13.98 11.98 1.08
CA LEU A 89 13.22 11.01 0.28
C LEU A 89 11.81 11.54 -0.05
N GLY A 90 11.75 12.72 -0.68
CA GLY A 90 10.52 13.48 -0.91
C GLY A 90 9.48 12.79 -1.80
N ARG A 91 9.89 12.03 -2.82
CA ARG A 91 8.98 11.28 -3.71
C ARG A 91 8.33 10.10 -2.99
N TYR A 92 9.07 9.43 -2.12
CA TYR A 92 8.55 8.36 -1.25
C TYR A 92 7.62 8.92 -0.18
N ALA A 93 7.96 10.09 0.39
CA ALA A 93 7.10 10.80 1.33
C ALA A 93 5.73 11.15 0.73
N LYS A 94 5.66 11.51 -0.56
CA LYS A 94 4.38 11.75 -1.24
C LYS A 94 3.53 10.48 -1.32
N CYS A 95 4.13 9.33 -1.66
CA CYS A 95 3.42 8.04 -1.67
C CYS A 95 2.88 7.70 -0.28
N CYS A 96 3.74 7.79 0.74
CA CYS A 96 3.39 7.55 2.13
C CYS A 96 2.20 8.44 2.57
N ALA A 97 2.19 9.74 2.23
CA ALA A 97 1.07 10.60 2.60
C ALA A 97 -0.24 10.29 1.85
N ARG A 98 -0.17 9.74 0.64
CA ARG A 98 -1.30 9.66 -0.31
C ARG A 98 -1.96 8.29 -0.43
N HIS A 99 -1.36 7.24 0.14
CA HIS A 99 -1.89 5.88 0.00
C HIS A 99 -3.07 5.59 0.95
N ILE A 100 -3.33 6.42 1.96
CA ILE A 100 -4.37 6.17 2.96
C ILE A 100 -5.75 5.98 2.28
N GLY A 101 -6.33 4.79 2.46
CA GLY A 101 -7.55 4.38 1.76
C GLY A 101 -7.31 4.27 0.26
N ILE A 102 -8.10 4.94 -0.56
CA ILE A 102 -7.82 5.11 -2.02
C ILE A 102 -7.32 6.54 -2.35
N GLY A 103 -6.81 7.23 -1.33
CA GLY A 103 -6.57 8.67 -1.33
C GLY A 103 -7.70 9.45 -0.67
N ILE A 104 -7.32 10.49 0.07
CA ILE A 104 -8.25 11.36 0.79
C ILE A 104 -8.23 12.77 0.20
N THR A 105 -9.43 13.27 -0.10
CA THR A 105 -9.68 14.64 -0.56
C THR A 105 -9.27 15.64 0.52
N LYS A 106 -9.14 16.91 0.14
CA LYS A 106 -8.83 17.98 1.09
C LYS A 106 -9.83 18.04 2.25
N ASP A 107 -11.13 17.94 1.97
CA ASP A 107 -12.16 18.02 3.00
C ASP A 107 -12.14 16.81 3.94
N GLU A 108 -11.90 15.61 3.41
CA GLU A 108 -11.69 14.39 4.23
C GLU A 108 -10.43 14.55 5.10
N ALA A 109 -9.31 15.00 4.52
CA ALA A 109 -8.05 15.20 5.24
C ALA A 109 -8.18 16.26 6.36
N LEU A 110 -8.92 17.33 6.11
CA LEU A 110 -9.22 18.36 7.11
C LEU A 110 -10.09 17.81 8.24
N LYS A 111 -11.16 17.07 7.92
CA LYS A 111 -12.04 16.43 8.93
C LYS A 111 -11.29 15.42 9.80
N LEU A 112 -10.33 14.71 9.22
CA LEU A 112 -9.46 13.76 9.93
C LEU A 112 -8.27 14.42 10.65
N GLY A 113 -8.09 15.74 10.53
CA GLY A 113 -6.97 16.47 11.14
C GLY A 113 -5.60 16.06 10.58
N LEU A 114 -5.54 15.59 9.33
CA LEU A 114 -4.33 15.05 8.70
C LEU A 114 -3.56 16.09 7.91
N SER A 115 -4.24 16.89 7.08
CA SER A 115 -3.61 17.87 6.20
C SER A 115 -4.60 18.94 5.74
N ASP A 116 -4.08 20.11 5.40
CA ASP A 116 -4.78 21.21 4.72
C ASP A 116 -4.84 21.05 3.20
N LYS A 117 -4.27 19.95 2.67
CA LYS A 117 -4.18 19.63 1.25
C LYS A 117 -4.81 18.28 0.96
N GLU A 118 -5.14 18.05 -0.31
CA GLU A 118 -5.51 16.72 -0.78
C GLU A 118 -4.31 15.76 -0.66
N LEU A 119 -4.61 14.53 -0.26
CA LEU A 119 -3.67 13.42 -0.15
C LEU A 119 -4.15 12.28 -1.04
N ILE A 120 -4.22 12.55 -2.34
CA ILE A 120 -4.65 11.60 -3.36
C ILE A 120 -3.48 11.11 -4.22
N PRO A 121 -3.44 9.82 -4.62
CA PRO A 121 -2.46 9.28 -5.56
C PRO A 121 -2.48 10.01 -6.90
N LYS A 122 -1.32 10.47 -7.38
CA LYS A 122 -1.18 11.27 -8.61
C LYS A 122 -0.58 10.49 -9.76
N THR A 123 0.58 9.86 -9.54
CA THR A 123 1.29 9.10 -10.58
C THR A 123 0.70 7.71 -10.75
N ILE A 124 1.05 7.02 -11.84
CA ILE A 124 0.59 5.64 -12.06
C ILE A 124 1.17 4.70 -11.00
N GLU A 125 2.43 4.91 -10.58
CA GLU A 125 3.07 4.17 -9.48
C GLU A 125 2.32 4.35 -8.16
N GLU A 126 1.99 5.61 -7.79
CA GLU A 126 1.23 5.91 -6.58
C GLU A 126 -0.14 5.20 -6.59
N LYS A 127 -0.80 5.14 -7.76
CA LYS A 127 -2.12 4.51 -7.89
C LYS A 127 -2.06 2.99 -7.86
N ILE A 128 -1.06 2.38 -8.49
CA ILE A 128 -0.85 0.93 -8.44
C ILE A 128 -0.57 0.50 -7.00
N LEU A 129 0.35 1.20 -6.31
CA LEU A 129 0.67 0.93 -4.90
C LEU A 129 -0.59 1.01 -4.05
N CYS A 130 -1.33 2.11 -4.12
CA CYS A 130 -2.55 2.31 -3.34
C CYS A 130 -3.65 1.28 -3.67
N TYR A 131 -3.77 0.86 -4.93
CA TYR A 131 -4.66 -0.23 -5.32
C TYR A 131 -4.26 -1.56 -4.66
N CYS A 132 -2.97 -1.94 -4.76
CA CYS A 132 -2.45 -3.20 -4.25
C CYS A 132 -2.40 -3.28 -2.71
N ASP A 133 -2.07 -2.18 -2.04
CA ASP A 133 -2.11 -2.02 -0.57
C ASP A 133 -3.45 -2.48 0.00
N ASN A 134 -4.53 -1.97 -0.57
CA ASN A 134 -5.88 -2.30 -0.12
C ASN A 134 -6.30 -3.75 -0.35
N LEU A 135 -5.61 -4.52 -1.19
CA LEU A 135 -5.97 -5.92 -1.45
C LEU A 135 -5.53 -6.85 -0.33
N ASP A 136 -4.52 -6.47 0.46
CA ASP A 136 -4.00 -7.32 1.52
C ASP A 136 -4.81 -7.15 2.82
N PHE A 137 -5.46 -8.22 3.25
CA PHE A 137 -6.26 -8.22 4.48
C PHE A 137 -5.52 -8.98 5.56
N PHE A 138 -5.08 -8.26 6.58
CA PHE A 138 -4.50 -8.86 7.77
C PHE A 138 -5.56 -9.21 8.82
N ASP A 139 -5.60 -10.48 9.21
CA ASP A 139 -6.37 -10.97 10.35
C ASP A 139 -5.46 -11.01 11.59
N LYS A 140 -5.84 -10.24 12.62
CA LYS A 140 -5.06 -10.12 13.85
C LYS A 140 -5.16 -11.33 14.77
N GLU A 141 -6.26 -12.08 14.70
CA GLU A 141 -6.49 -13.26 15.55
C GLU A 141 -5.64 -14.42 15.06
N THR A 142 -5.64 -14.64 13.74
CA THR A 142 -4.86 -15.70 13.11
C THR A 142 -3.45 -15.28 12.72
N LYS A 143 -3.14 -13.97 12.75
CA LYS A 143 -1.89 -13.36 12.24
C LYS A 143 -1.62 -13.75 10.78
N MET A 144 -2.67 -13.79 9.96
CA MET A 144 -2.59 -14.20 8.57
C MET A 144 -2.95 -13.07 7.62
N HIS A 145 -2.14 -12.95 6.57
CA HIS A 145 -2.48 -12.17 5.39
C HIS A 145 -3.35 -12.99 4.46
N THR A 146 -4.35 -12.35 3.88
CA THR A 146 -5.12 -12.90 2.78
C THR A 146 -5.38 -11.81 1.75
N ILE A 147 -4.90 -12.04 0.54
CA ILE A 147 -5.14 -11.14 -0.57
C ILE A 147 -6.58 -11.34 -1.06
N LYS A 148 -7.33 -10.25 -1.18
CA LYS A 148 -8.73 -10.22 -1.62
C LYS A 148 -8.88 -9.57 -2.99
N SER A 149 -10.06 -9.70 -3.59
CA SER A 149 -10.42 -8.98 -4.81
C SER A 149 -10.72 -7.51 -4.53
N SER A 150 -10.57 -6.67 -5.54
CA SER A 150 -10.96 -5.25 -5.52
C SER A 150 -12.43 -5.04 -5.16
N ASP A 151 -13.32 -5.94 -5.57
CA ASP A 151 -14.74 -5.92 -5.17
C ASP A 151 -14.89 -6.11 -3.65
N ALA A 152 -14.15 -7.05 -3.05
CA ALA A 152 -14.20 -7.27 -1.60
C ALA A 152 -13.66 -6.06 -0.82
N VAL A 153 -12.66 -5.34 -1.36
CA VAL A 153 -12.21 -4.05 -0.82
C VAL A 153 -13.35 -3.03 -0.84
N ALA A 154 -14.00 -2.85 -1.97
CA ALA A 154 -15.09 -1.89 -2.12
C ALA A 154 -16.26 -2.20 -1.18
N GLU A 155 -16.62 -3.48 -1.02
CA GLU A 155 -17.65 -3.91 -0.05
C GLU A 155 -17.23 -3.61 1.40
N LYS A 156 -15.97 -3.88 1.77
CA LYS A 156 -15.46 -3.57 3.10
C LYS A 156 -15.55 -2.07 3.38
N PHE A 157 -15.02 -1.23 2.50
CA PHE A 157 -15.08 0.21 2.67
C PHE A 157 -16.50 0.77 2.61
N GLY A 158 -17.40 0.14 1.85
CA GLY A 158 -18.82 0.48 1.87
C GLY A 158 -19.46 0.27 3.24
N LYS A 159 -19.11 -0.82 3.93
CA LYS A 159 -19.61 -1.11 5.28
C LYS A 159 -18.99 -0.19 6.34
N GLU A 160 -17.70 0.13 6.21
CA GLU A 160 -16.96 0.91 7.20
C GLU A 160 -17.17 2.42 7.06
N LEU A 161 -17.23 2.92 5.82
CA LEU A 161 -17.20 4.35 5.49
C LEU A 161 -18.45 4.83 4.72
N GLY A 162 -19.34 3.92 4.34
CA GLY A 162 -20.62 4.22 3.69
C GLY A 162 -20.63 4.03 2.17
N PRO A 163 -21.84 4.06 1.56
CA PRO A 163 -22.04 3.70 0.16
C PRO A 163 -21.34 4.64 -0.83
N GLU A 164 -21.19 5.92 -0.49
CA GLU A 164 -20.47 6.88 -1.34
C GLU A 164 -18.99 6.51 -1.47
N TYR A 165 -18.36 6.07 -0.38
CA TYR A 165 -16.96 5.65 -0.38
C TYR A 165 -16.76 4.34 -1.15
N LYS A 166 -17.73 3.41 -1.09
CA LYS A 166 -17.75 2.22 -1.96
C LYS A 166 -17.71 2.61 -3.43
N ILE A 167 -18.61 3.49 -3.88
CA ILE A 167 -18.66 3.95 -5.28
C ILE A 167 -17.34 4.63 -5.68
N LYS A 168 -16.76 5.44 -4.80
CA LYS A 168 -15.44 6.07 -5.00
C LYS A 168 -14.34 5.01 -5.19
N THR A 169 -14.33 3.98 -4.35
CA THR A 169 -13.39 2.86 -4.39
C THR A 169 -13.52 2.06 -5.68
N GLU A 170 -14.74 1.69 -6.08
CA GLU A 170 -14.97 0.98 -7.34
C GLU A 170 -14.51 1.77 -8.56
N LYS A 171 -14.73 3.09 -8.58
CA LYS A 171 -14.23 3.96 -9.67
C LYS A 171 -12.70 4.00 -9.70
N PHE A 172 -12.06 4.07 -8.54
CA PHE A 172 -10.60 4.03 -8.44
C PHE A 172 -10.05 2.68 -8.92
N ASN A 173 -10.66 1.57 -8.49
CA ASN A 173 -10.27 0.22 -8.89
C ASN A 173 -10.41 0.02 -10.40
N ARG A 174 -11.57 0.35 -10.98
CA ARG A 174 -11.81 0.25 -12.43
C ARG A 174 -10.77 1.01 -13.26
N MET A 175 -10.36 2.21 -12.82
CA MET A 175 -9.32 2.98 -13.52
C MET A 175 -8.00 2.19 -13.67
N ILE A 176 -7.63 1.37 -12.68
CA ILE A 176 -6.41 0.55 -12.73
C ILE A 176 -6.67 -0.72 -13.53
N GLU A 177 -7.79 -1.40 -13.28
CA GLU A 177 -8.18 -2.62 -13.99
C GLU A 177 -8.30 -2.40 -15.50
N ASP A 178 -8.85 -1.26 -15.93
CA ASP A 178 -8.95 -0.90 -17.35
C ASP A 178 -7.58 -0.73 -18.01
N LYS A 179 -6.57 -0.24 -17.28
CA LYS A 179 -5.20 -0.09 -17.77
C LYS A 179 -4.48 -1.42 -17.90
N VAL A 180 -4.75 -2.35 -16.99
CA VAL A 180 -4.21 -3.72 -17.00
C VAL A 180 -4.89 -4.56 -18.08
N GLY A 181 -6.17 -4.29 -18.35
CA GLY A 181 -6.98 -5.00 -19.32
C GLY A 181 -7.51 -6.34 -18.82
N LYS A 182 -8.57 -6.83 -19.46
CA LYS A 182 -9.32 -8.03 -19.04
C LYS A 182 -8.44 -9.27 -18.84
N ASP A 183 -7.60 -9.59 -19.83
CA ASP A 183 -6.75 -10.78 -19.76
C ASP A 183 -5.69 -10.65 -18.66
N GLY A 184 -5.15 -9.44 -18.47
CA GLY A 184 -4.23 -9.12 -17.39
C GLY A 184 -4.87 -9.30 -16.02
N MET A 185 -6.10 -8.82 -15.85
CA MET A 185 -6.86 -8.98 -14.61
C MET A 185 -7.25 -10.43 -14.33
N CYS A 186 -7.63 -11.21 -15.35
CA CYS A 186 -7.85 -12.64 -15.20
C CYS A 186 -6.57 -13.37 -14.75
N ALA A 187 -5.41 -13.00 -15.29
CA ALA A 187 -4.13 -13.54 -14.84
C ALA A 187 -3.79 -13.11 -13.41
N PHE A 188 -4.08 -11.86 -13.04
CA PHE A 188 -3.86 -11.32 -11.70
C PHE A 188 -4.67 -12.05 -10.64
N LEU A 189 -5.97 -12.25 -10.85
CA LEU A 189 -6.82 -13.00 -9.92
C LEU A 189 -6.34 -14.44 -9.72
N ARG A 190 -5.92 -15.12 -10.79
CA ARG A 190 -5.31 -16.47 -10.67
C ARG A 190 -3.98 -16.44 -9.90
N SER A 191 -3.20 -15.37 -10.03
CA SER A 191 -1.96 -15.21 -9.28
C SER A 191 -2.23 -15.01 -7.78
N ILE A 192 -3.29 -14.28 -7.43
CA ILE A 192 -3.75 -14.08 -6.04
C ILE A 192 -4.08 -15.41 -5.38
N ASP A 193 -4.82 -16.30 -6.06
CA ASP A 193 -5.17 -17.61 -5.50
C ASP A 193 -3.92 -18.44 -5.17
N LYS A 194 -2.96 -18.47 -6.09
CA LYS A 194 -1.66 -19.14 -5.88
C LYS A 194 -0.85 -18.50 -4.78
N TYR A 195 -0.87 -17.17 -4.68
CA TYR A 195 -0.16 -16.43 -3.64
C TYR A 195 -0.74 -16.74 -2.26
N ASN A 196 -2.07 -16.72 -2.13
CA ASN A 196 -2.77 -17.10 -0.89
C ASN A 196 -2.48 -18.54 -0.47
N GLN A 197 -2.37 -19.49 -1.42
CA GLN A 197 -1.94 -20.85 -1.11
C GLN A 197 -0.54 -20.89 -0.51
N LYS A 198 0.41 -20.14 -1.07
CA LYS A 198 1.77 -20.03 -0.52
C LYS A 198 1.79 -19.41 0.87
N LEU A 199 0.99 -18.37 1.12
CA LEU A 199 0.87 -17.74 2.44
C LEU A 199 0.41 -18.74 3.51
N ARG A 200 -0.54 -19.62 3.18
CA ARG A 200 -1.04 -20.68 4.08
C ARG A 200 0.03 -21.74 4.37
N ILE A 201 0.70 -22.24 3.34
CA ILE A 201 1.76 -23.25 3.50
C ILE A 201 2.93 -22.67 4.30
N GLY A 202 3.31 -21.42 4.03
CA GLY A 202 4.37 -20.73 4.77
C GLY A 202 4.05 -20.49 6.25
N SER A 203 2.78 -20.29 6.60
CA SER A 203 2.36 -20.19 8.01
C SER A 203 2.35 -21.54 8.73
N GLU A 204 2.13 -22.66 8.03
CA GLU A 204 2.15 -24.00 8.64
C GLU A 204 3.57 -24.48 8.99
N LEU A 205 4.60 -23.89 8.39
CA LEU A 205 6.01 -24.26 8.58
C LEU A 205 6.73 -23.45 9.67
N ASN A 206 6.10 -22.43 10.26
CA ASN A 206 6.61 -21.63 11.38
C ASN A 206 5.58 -21.60 12.52
N PRO A 207 5.43 -22.69 13.29
CA PRO A 207 4.58 -22.75 14.48
C PRO A 207 5.13 -21.95 15.67
#